data_AF-A0A9Y1BSA5-F1
#
_entry.id   AF-A0A9Y1BSA5-F1
#
_cell.length_a   1.000
_cell.length_b   1.000
_cell.length_c   1.000
_cell.angle_alpha   90.00
_cell.angle_beta   90.00
_cell.angle_gamma   90.00
#
_symmetry.space_group_name_H-M   'P 1'
#
loop_
_entity.id
_entity.type
_entity.pdbx_description
1 polymer ?
#
loop_
_entity_poly.entity_id
_entity_poly.type
_entity_poly.pdbx_seq_one_letter_code
_entity_poly.pdbx_strand_id
1 'polypeptide(L)'
;MLKVKISVITLIIVIISAILSTNSLIINGQIEGELNFRSSIINSFNATASDNYFNETKDPRYYLVNRPLTLLYYPNKGYPIITEYSKPFSIKVSAPEDTTRWNLSLVSDTTNVSLSILKTKYDSERNQWVIEVFVEKEIQGLFDLKLVCSAGNDYQTHSVKLVKKFSYPFTFVQISDSHFPGYAPDINTTAVNLEVIQKVKDLNPDFVIHTGDVIDGPNTVFVDPKTGKTLAAEVQLKLGLWALDKLDAPVFIIAGNHDFDKSNLLPDDPEEVWNKYFGYSRIQNFSFLDWDFTGYSASFEGLSEYFETSLREHLKGTSNGSDVLYYHYDFKEQATKILKKYHIEIALWGHEHRERFFYSQGTLYHCQDAMFKNSDSFTLFTMESENIFSVKEETFNTSTFKIENTNEIQTTKTPFSTISTLFIFFSAITVHMIKKRKKKTD
;
A
#
# COMPACT_ATOMS: atom_id res chain seq x y z
N MET A 1 33.59 -0.63 53.48
CA MET A 1 33.46 -1.97 52.87
C MET A 1 32.31 -2.12 51.85
N LEU A 2 31.64 -1.04 51.41
CA LEU A 2 30.53 -1.14 50.43
C LEU A 2 30.87 -0.64 49.00
N LYS A 3 32.06 -0.06 48.78
CA LYS A 3 32.50 0.45 47.46
C LYS A 3 33.34 -0.55 46.63
N VAL A 4 33.75 -1.68 47.20
CA VAL A 4 34.58 -2.69 46.51
C VAL A 4 33.72 -3.81 45.88
N LYS A 5 32.45 -3.95 46.28
CA LYS A 5 31.56 -5.00 45.75
C LYS A 5 30.88 -4.66 44.41
N ILE A 6 30.81 -3.37 44.04
CA ILE A 6 30.14 -2.95 42.79
C ILE A 6 31.05 -3.16 41.57
N SER A 7 32.37 -2.96 41.69
CA SER A 7 33.30 -3.11 40.56
C SER A 7 33.51 -4.57 40.11
N VAL A 8 33.31 -5.55 40.98
CA VAL A 8 33.48 -6.98 40.63
C VAL A 8 32.26 -7.52 39.86
N ILE A 9 31.05 -7.04 40.18
CA ILE A 9 29.82 -7.46 39.50
C ILE A 9 29.76 -6.89 38.07
N THR A 10 30.18 -5.64 37.88
CA THR A 10 30.23 -5.04 36.53
C THR A 10 31.26 -5.72 35.63
N LEU A 11 32.41 -6.16 36.19
CA LEU A 11 33.44 -6.86 35.41
C LEU A 11 32.99 -8.28 35.00
N ILE A 12 32.23 -8.98 35.84
CA ILE A 12 31.67 -10.31 35.52
C ILE A 12 30.60 -10.21 34.43
N ILE A 13 29.77 -9.16 34.42
CA ILE A 13 28.76 -8.93 33.38
C ILE A 13 29.40 -8.62 32.02
N VAL A 14 30.51 -7.86 32.00
CA VAL A 14 31.23 -7.56 30.75
C VAL A 14 31.93 -8.80 30.18
N ILE A 15 32.46 -9.69 31.03
CA ILE A 15 33.11 -10.94 30.59
C ILE A 15 32.07 -11.96 30.11
N ILE A 16 30.90 -12.07 30.75
CA ILE A 16 29.82 -12.95 30.28
C ILE A 16 29.26 -12.46 28.93
N SER A 17 29.12 -11.15 28.72
CA SER A 17 28.72 -10.60 27.42
C SER A 17 29.77 -10.83 26.32
N ALA A 18 31.06 -10.83 26.65
CA ALA A 18 32.15 -11.12 25.69
C ALA A 18 32.28 -12.62 25.37
N ILE A 19 31.89 -13.51 26.29
CA ILE A 19 31.88 -14.97 26.08
C ILE A 19 30.61 -15.39 25.32
N LEU A 20 29.50 -14.68 25.49
CA LEU A 20 28.26 -14.90 24.72
C LEU A 20 28.34 -14.32 23.30
N SER A 21 29.24 -13.38 23.02
CA SER A 21 29.45 -12.83 21.67
C SER A 21 30.42 -13.64 20.80
N THR A 22 31.01 -14.74 21.30
CA THR A 22 32.06 -15.50 20.60
C THR A 22 31.75 -16.99 20.36
N ASN A 23 30.53 -17.45 20.68
CA ASN A 23 30.11 -18.82 20.41
C ASN A 23 28.80 -18.88 19.59
N SER A 24 28.82 -18.34 18.37
CA SER A 24 27.91 -18.81 17.31
C SER A 24 28.51 -20.08 16.71
N LEU A 25 28.18 -21.21 17.32
CA LEU A 25 28.45 -22.53 16.77
C LEU A 25 27.72 -22.67 15.43
N ILE A 26 28.53 -22.86 14.40
CA ILE A 26 28.15 -23.15 13.01
C ILE A 26 27.27 -24.40 13.01
N ILE A 27 25.97 -24.22 12.72
CA ILE A 27 25.11 -25.30 12.23
C ILE A 27 25.02 -25.09 10.72
N ASN A 28 25.96 -25.74 10.01
CA ASN A 28 25.93 -25.87 8.57
C ASN A 28 24.80 -26.83 8.19
N GLY A 29 23.84 -26.35 7.41
CA GLY A 29 22.83 -27.19 6.78
C GLY A 29 21.66 -26.41 6.21
N GLN A 30 21.82 -25.90 4.99
CA GLN A 30 20.78 -25.36 4.10
C GLN A 30 19.87 -24.28 4.71
N ILE A 31 20.24 -22.99 4.57
CA ILE A 31 19.41 -21.81 4.24
C ILE A 31 20.41 -20.64 4.22
N GLU A 32 21.20 -20.49 3.16
CA GLU A 32 22.20 -19.41 3.03
C GLU A 32 21.85 -18.39 1.92
N GLY A 33 20.64 -18.45 1.37
CA GLY A 33 20.23 -17.61 0.24
C GLY A 33 19.37 -16.38 0.56
N GLU A 34 18.89 -16.17 1.80
CA GLU A 34 17.77 -15.23 2.06
C GLU A 34 18.08 -13.99 2.93
N LEU A 35 19.29 -13.78 3.47
CA LEU A 35 19.45 -12.90 4.65
C LEU A 35 20.36 -11.66 4.55
N ASN A 36 20.86 -11.20 3.39
CA ASN A 36 21.68 -9.98 3.32
C ASN A 36 21.42 -9.14 2.05
N PHE A 37 20.31 -8.38 1.98
CA PHE A 37 19.87 -7.80 0.69
C PHE A 37 19.58 -6.29 0.60
N ARG A 38 19.66 -5.48 1.67
CA ARG A 38 19.30 -4.04 1.57
C ARG A 38 20.42 -3.04 1.31
N SER A 39 21.69 -3.45 1.19
CA SER A 39 22.81 -2.52 1.10
C SER A 39 23.59 -2.53 -0.23
N SER A 40 22.92 -2.63 -1.38
CA SER A 40 23.58 -2.42 -2.68
C SER A 40 23.25 -1.05 -3.28
N ILE A 41 24.31 -0.26 -3.35
CA ILE A 41 24.50 1.08 -3.91
C ILE A 41 23.84 1.24 -5.30
N ILE A 42 23.11 2.34 -5.48
CA ILE A 42 22.64 2.83 -6.78
C ILE A 42 23.86 3.24 -7.60
N ASN A 43 24.32 2.38 -8.48
CA ASN A 43 25.16 2.81 -9.60
C ASN A 43 24.25 3.37 -10.69
N SER A 44 24.64 4.47 -11.33
CA SER A 44 23.91 5.14 -12.42
C SER A 44 23.33 4.14 -13.43
N PHE A 45 22.01 3.95 -13.42
CA PHE A 45 21.29 3.02 -14.28
C PHE A 45 20.92 3.72 -15.59
N ASN A 46 21.74 3.53 -16.63
CA ASN A 46 21.39 3.92 -18.00
C ASN A 46 20.84 2.70 -18.75
N ALA A 47 19.56 2.39 -18.57
CA ALA A 47 18.88 1.40 -19.40
C ALA A 47 18.44 2.06 -20.73
N THR A 48 19.36 2.30 -21.66
CA THR A 48 19.03 2.86 -22.99
C THR A 48 18.69 1.81 -24.05
N ALA A 49 18.67 0.51 -23.69
CA ALA A 49 18.37 -0.59 -24.59
C ALA A 49 17.53 -1.68 -23.90
N SER A 50 16.66 -2.37 -24.66
CA SER A 50 15.81 -3.47 -24.18
C SER A 50 16.60 -4.58 -23.48
N ASP A 51 17.85 -4.84 -23.88
CA ASP A 51 18.73 -5.84 -23.27
C ASP A 51 19.11 -5.52 -21.81
N ASN A 52 19.10 -4.24 -21.41
CA ASN A 52 19.45 -3.82 -20.04
C ASN A 52 18.28 -4.00 -19.05
N TYR A 53 17.04 -3.96 -19.53
CA TYR A 53 15.84 -4.26 -18.74
C TYR A 53 15.87 -5.68 -18.17
N PHE A 54 16.34 -6.66 -18.96
CA PHE A 54 16.43 -8.06 -18.55
C PHE A 54 17.65 -8.36 -17.64
N ASN A 55 18.58 -7.42 -17.48
CA ASN A 55 19.72 -7.54 -16.57
C ASN A 55 19.41 -7.12 -15.12
N GLU A 56 18.22 -6.57 -14.86
CA GLU A 56 17.73 -6.22 -13.53
C GLU A 56 17.40 -7.46 -12.66
N THR A 57 17.44 -8.64 -13.28
CA THR A 57 17.39 -9.97 -12.66
C THR A 57 18.54 -10.27 -11.67
N LYS A 58 19.47 -9.33 -11.47
CA LYS A 58 20.51 -9.40 -10.44
C LYS A 58 20.09 -8.82 -9.10
N ASP A 59 19.04 -7.99 -9.06
CA ASP A 59 18.46 -7.51 -7.81
C ASP A 59 17.72 -8.69 -7.14
N PRO A 60 18.13 -9.15 -5.96
CA PRO A 60 17.51 -10.30 -5.31
C PRO A 60 16.02 -10.08 -5.00
N ARG A 61 15.58 -8.82 -4.83
CA ARG A 61 14.17 -8.48 -4.66
C ARG A 61 13.36 -8.66 -5.92
N TYR A 62 13.97 -8.58 -7.10
CA TYR A 62 13.29 -8.86 -8.37
C TYR A 62 12.65 -10.25 -8.36
N TYR A 63 13.27 -11.26 -7.76
CA TYR A 63 12.67 -12.60 -7.66
C TYR A 63 11.52 -12.70 -6.66
N LEU A 64 11.49 -11.84 -5.64
CA LEU A 64 10.45 -11.85 -4.60
C LEU A 64 9.21 -11.08 -5.06
N VAL A 65 9.40 -9.92 -5.67
CA VAL A 65 8.32 -9.05 -6.18
C VAL A 65 7.60 -9.64 -7.39
N ASN A 66 8.25 -10.58 -8.09
CA ASN A 66 7.71 -11.25 -9.27
C ASN A 66 6.92 -12.52 -8.94
N ARG A 67 6.60 -12.76 -7.67
CA ARG A 67 5.78 -13.90 -7.25
C ARG A 67 4.30 -13.55 -7.38
N PRO A 68 3.53 -14.31 -8.18
CA PRO A 68 2.06 -14.25 -8.18
C PRO A 68 1.46 -14.49 -6.80
N LEU A 69 0.21 -14.10 -6.61
CA LEU A 69 -0.57 -14.60 -5.48
C LEU A 69 -0.75 -16.11 -5.63
N THR A 70 -0.38 -16.86 -4.60
CA THR A 70 -0.62 -18.30 -4.54
C THR A 70 -1.43 -18.65 -3.29
N LEU A 71 -0.76 -18.88 -2.16
CA LEU A 71 -1.40 -19.13 -0.89
C LEU A 71 -1.76 -17.80 -0.20
N LEU A 72 -0.82 -16.87 -0.05
CA LEU A 72 -1.07 -15.56 0.57
C LEU A 72 -1.86 -14.66 -0.39
N TYR A 73 -3.15 -14.50 -0.10
CA TYR A 73 -4.04 -13.65 -0.91
C TYR A 73 -4.13 -12.22 -0.37
N TYR A 74 -4.14 -12.06 0.96
CA TYR A 74 -4.16 -10.76 1.63
C TYR A 74 -3.44 -10.83 2.99
N PRO A 75 -2.71 -9.77 3.40
CA PRO A 75 -2.34 -8.61 2.59
C PRO A 75 -1.33 -8.99 1.49
N ASN A 76 -1.27 -8.17 0.44
CA ASN A 76 -0.32 -8.35 -0.66
C ASN A 76 0.31 -7.01 -1.05
N LYS A 77 1.24 -7.04 -2.02
CA LYS A 77 2.04 -5.87 -2.39
C LYS A 77 1.23 -4.67 -2.90
N GLY A 78 0.15 -4.90 -3.64
CA GLY A 78 -0.73 -3.83 -4.16
C GLY A 78 -1.91 -3.52 -3.26
N TYR A 79 -2.12 -4.32 -2.22
CA TYR A 79 -3.15 -4.10 -1.21
C TYR A 79 -2.60 -4.48 0.18
N PRO A 80 -1.67 -3.65 0.70
CA PRO A 80 -1.02 -3.89 1.98
C PRO A 80 -1.98 -3.62 3.14
N ILE A 81 -1.56 -4.01 4.34
CA ILE A 81 -2.20 -3.59 5.58
C ILE A 81 -1.28 -2.68 6.38
N ILE A 82 -1.87 -1.65 6.99
CA ILE A 82 -1.23 -0.77 7.95
C ILE A 82 -1.95 -0.96 9.28
N THR A 83 -1.20 -1.28 10.34
CA THR A 83 -1.80 -1.49 11.66
C THR A 83 -0.82 -1.14 12.78
N GLU A 84 -1.33 -0.90 13.98
CA GLU A 84 -0.48 -0.75 15.16
C GLU A 84 0.09 -2.11 15.58
N TYR A 85 1.36 -2.19 16.01
CA TYR A 85 2.00 -3.48 16.34
C TYR A 85 1.30 -4.29 17.44
N SER A 86 0.46 -3.64 18.27
CA SER A 86 -0.30 -4.28 19.35
C SER A 86 -1.73 -4.68 18.95
N LYS A 87 -2.14 -4.43 17.70
CA LYS A 87 -3.48 -4.71 17.21
C LYS A 87 -3.50 -5.97 16.35
N PRO A 88 -4.46 -6.87 16.59
CA PRO A 88 -4.69 -7.99 15.69
C PRO A 88 -4.99 -7.53 14.28
N PHE A 89 -4.60 -8.34 13.30
CA PHE A 89 -4.97 -8.16 11.91
C PHE A 89 -5.22 -9.51 11.23
N SER A 90 -5.91 -9.46 10.09
CA SER A 90 -6.32 -10.66 9.35
C SER A 90 -5.45 -10.92 8.15
N ILE A 91 -5.13 -12.18 7.93
CA ILE A 91 -4.46 -12.72 6.74
C ILE A 91 -5.44 -13.65 6.04
N LYS A 92 -5.58 -13.51 4.72
CA LYS A 92 -6.37 -14.43 3.90
C LYS A 92 -5.43 -15.36 3.14
N VAL A 93 -5.68 -16.66 3.26
CA VAL A 93 -4.89 -17.71 2.60
C VAL A 93 -5.77 -18.56 1.69
N SER A 94 -5.50 -18.58 0.39
CA SER A 94 -6.12 -19.48 -0.59
C SER A 94 -5.50 -20.87 -0.49
N ALA A 95 -5.99 -21.70 0.43
CA ALA A 95 -5.50 -23.06 0.66
C ALA A 95 -6.66 -24.02 0.97
N PRO A 96 -6.51 -25.34 0.71
CA PRO A 96 -7.51 -26.35 1.03
C PRO A 96 -7.98 -26.33 2.49
N GLU A 97 -9.21 -26.77 2.75
CA GLU A 97 -9.82 -26.82 4.10
C GLU A 97 -9.08 -27.76 5.08
N ASP A 98 -8.28 -28.70 4.60
CA ASP A 98 -7.47 -29.59 5.44
C ASP A 98 -6.05 -29.02 5.71
N THR A 99 -5.80 -27.76 5.35
CA THR A 99 -4.50 -27.11 5.58
C THR A 99 -4.23 -26.90 7.08
N THR A 100 -3.03 -27.28 7.52
CA THR A 100 -2.56 -27.22 8.90
C THR A 100 -1.13 -26.65 8.98
N ARG A 101 -0.53 -26.65 10.18
CA ARG A 101 0.87 -26.23 10.43
C ARG A 101 1.17 -24.78 10.03
N TRP A 102 0.23 -23.88 10.31
CA TRP A 102 0.37 -22.45 10.07
C TRP A 102 1.58 -21.88 10.82
N ASN A 103 2.53 -21.34 10.05
CA ASN A 103 3.65 -20.56 10.55
C ASN A 103 3.75 -19.29 9.70
N LEU A 104 3.54 -18.15 10.35
CA LEU A 104 3.50 -16.84 9.73
C LEU A 104 4.58 -15.98 10.37
N SER A 105 5.30 -15.20 9.57
CA SER A 105 6.34 -14.30 10.07
C SER A 105 6.41 -13.02 9.24
N LEU A 106 6.77 -11.93 9.92
CA LEU A 106 7.14 -10.67 9.30
C LEU A 106 8.64 -10.65 9.07
N VAL A 107 9.05 -10.31 7.85
CA VAL A 107 10.44 -10.33 7.41
C VAL A 107 10.85 -8.95 6.90
N SER A 108 12.01 -8.50 7.35
CA SER A 108 12.83 -7.46 6.75
C SER A 108 14.28 -7.93 6.81
N ASP A 109 15.24 -7.18 6.28
CA ASP A 109 16.65 -7.65 6.29
C ASP A 109 17.31 -7.52 7.65
N THR A 110 16.67 -6.88 8.63
CA THR A 110 17.16 -6.84 10.01
C THR A 110 16.24 -7.58 10.99
N THR A 111 15.06 -8.00 10.54
CA THR A 111 14.01 -8.51 11.43
C THR A 111 13.33 -9.72 10.83
N ASN A 112 13.23 -10.79 11.62
CA ASN A 112 12.35 -11.91 11.33
C ASN A 112 11.59 -12.23 12.61
N VAL A 113 10.28 -11.96 12.62
CA VAL A 113 9.43 -12.09 13.81
C VAL A 113 8.22 -12.94 13.47
N SER A 114 8.04 -14.03 14.22
CA SER A 114 6.86 -14.88 14.12
C SER A 114 5.60 -14.13 14.58
N LEU A 115 4.51 -14.42 13.89
CA LEU A 115 3.17 -13.95 14.19
C LEU A 115 2.44 -14.99 15.04
N SER A 116 1.80 -14.53 16.11
CA SER A 116 0.99 -15.39 16.98
C SER A 116 -0.42 -15.47 16.41
N ILE A 117 -0.91 -16.70 16.21
CA ILE A 117 -2.24 -16.97 15.66
C ILE A 117 -3.27 -16.93 16.78
N LEU A 118 -4.25 -16.04 16.66
CA LEU A 118 -5.37 -15.91 17.58
C LEU A 118 -6.54 -16.79 17.16
N LYS A 119 -6.83 -16.83 15.86
CA LYS A 119 -7.99 -17.52 15.32
C LYS A 119 -7.79 -17.91 13.87
N THR A 120 -8.35 -19.03 13.47
CA THR A 120 -8.45 -19.46 12.07
C THR A 120 -9.91 -19.77 11.73
N LYS A 121 -10.40 -19.34 10.58
CA LYS A 121 -11.73 -19.66 10.06
C LYS A 121 -11.63 -19.97 8.58
N TYR A 122 -12.15 -21.12 8.14
CA TYR A 122 -12.31 -21.40 6.73
C TYR A 122 -13.59 -20.75 6.19
N ASP A 123 -13.48 -20.11 5.04
CA ASP A 123 -14.56 -19.53 4.24
C ASP A 123 -14.75 -20.41 3.00
N SER A 124 -15.77 -21.26 3.04
CA SER A 124 -16.10 -22.20 1.96
C SER A 124 -16.64 -21.52 0.71
N GLU A 125 -17.17 -20.29 0.81
CA GLU A 125 -17.65 -19.55 -0.36
C GLU A 125 -16.47 -19.03 -1.19
N ARG A 126 -15.38 -18.66 -0.52
CA ARG A 126 -14.18 -18.10 -1.15
C ARG A 126 -13.05 -19.12 -1.30
N ASN A 127 -13.20 -20.32 -0.73
CA ASN A 127 -12.13 -21.32 -0.61
C ASN A 127 -10.86 -20.73 0.02
N GLN A 128 -11.04 -20.00 1.12
CA GLN A 128 -9.97 -19.25 1.78
C GLN A 128 -10.01 -19.43 3.29
N TRP A 129 -8.84 -19.49 3.91
CA TRP A 129 -8.68 -19.31 5.34
C TRP A 129 -8.57 -17.82 5.68
N VAL A 130 -9.28 -17.40 6.72
CA VAL A 130 -9.08 -16.13 7.42
C VAL A 130 -8.36 -16.43 8.73
N ILE A 131 -7.13 -15.95 8.85
CA ILE A 131 -6.26 -16.16 10.01
C ILE A 131 -6.07 -14.81 10.69
N GLU A 132 -6.58 -14.70 11.91
CA GLU A 132 -6.35 -13.55 12.77
C GLU A 132 -5.05 -13.75 13.53
N VAL A 133 -4.14 -12.79 13.41
CA VAL A 133 -2.80 -12.82 13.99
C VAL A 133 -2.49 -11.55 14.75
N PHE A 134 -1.47 -11.59 15.60
CA PHE A 134 -0.87 -10.40 16.20
C PHE A 134 0.63 -10.56 16.38
N VAL A 135 1.32 -9.45 16.65
CA VAL A 135 2.77 -9.40 16.85
C VAL A 135 3.05 -9.19 18.34
N GLU A 136 3.75 -10.11 18.99
CA GLU A 136 4.05 -9.99 20.42
C GLU A 136 5.16 -8.99 20.73
N LYS A 137 6.09 -8.80 19.79
CA LYS A 137 7.25 -7.93 19.94
C LYS A 137 6.92 -6.52 19.51
N GLU A 138 7.35 -5.53 20.28
CA GLU A 138 7.29 -4.13 19.84
C GLU A 138 8.27 -3.90 18.68
N ILE A 139 7.73 -3.85 17.47
CA ILE A 139 8.47 -3.58 16.24
C ILE A 139 7.67 -2.62 15.37
N GLN A 140 8.38 -1.86 14.53
CA GLN A 140 7.80 -0.92 13.58
C GLN A 140 8.53 -1.04 12.25
N GLY A 141 7.85 -0.68 11.17
CA GLY A 141 8.43 -0.67 9.84
C GLY A 141 7.55 -1.36 8.82
N LEU A 142 8.05 -1.39 7.59
CA LEU A 142 7.46 -2.08 6.46
C LEU A 142 8.10 -3.47 6.34
N PHE A 143 7.25 -4.49 6.32
CA PHE A 143 7.65 -5.88 6.35
C PHE A 143 7.01 -6.65 5.20
N ASP A 144 7.75 -7.66 4.78
CA ASP A 144 7.26 -8.73 3.95
C ASP A 144 6.52 -9.74 4.82
N LEU A 145 5.51 -10.41 4.26
CA LEU A 145 4.77 -11.48 4.92
C LEU A 145 5.21 -12.83 4.35
N LYS A 146 5.70 -13.72 5.23
CA LYS A 146 6.08 -15.09 4.89
C LYS A 146 5.10 -16.07 5.53
N LEU A 147 4.66 -17.04 4.75
CA LEU A 147 3.80 -18.15 5.16
C LEU A 147 4.51 -19.48 4.92
N VAL A 148 4.39 -20.38 5.89
CA VAL A 148 4.67 -21.81 5.74
C VAL A 148 3.49 -22.57 6.35
N CYS A 149 2.93 -23.53 5.61
CA CYS A 149 1.85 -24.40 6.07
C CYS A 149 1.95 -25.79 5.40
N SER A 150 1.00 -26.68 5.68
CA SER A 150 0.99 -28.01 5.06
C SER A 150 0.73 -27.97 3.55
N ALA A 151 0.12 -26.91 3.02
CA ALA A 151 -0.15 -26.72 1.60
C ALA A 151 1.06 -26.14 0.82
N GLY A 152 2.07 -25.60 1.52
CA GLY A 152 3.26 -25.04 0.89
C GLY A 152 3.84 -23.86 1.65
N ASN A 153 4.62 -23.04 0.93
CA ASN A 153 5.14 -21.77 1.43
C ASN A 153 4.81 -20.66 0.45
N ASP A 154 4.69 -19.43 0.96
CA ASP A 154 4.43 -18.25 0.15
C ASP A 154 5.04 -17.00 0.80
N TYR A 155 5.17 -15.94 -0.01
CA TYR A 155 5.84 -14.70 0.35
C TYR A 155 5.22 -13.51 -0.37
N GLN A 156 4.93 -12.43 0.35
CA GLN A 156 4.45 -11.16 -0.20
C GLN A 156 5.32 -10.01 0.30
N THR A 157 5.92 -9.26 -0.62
CA THR A 157 6.80 -8.12 -0.28
C THR A 157 6.00 -6.90 0.16
N HIS A 158 6.52 -6.16 1.14
CA HIS A 158 6.00 -4.85 1.57
C HIS A 158 4.49 -4.86 1.87
N SER A 159 3.95 -6.00 2.30
CA SER A 159 2.51 -6.20 2.50
C SER A 159 2.02 -5.80 3.89
N VAL A 160 2.91 -5.62 4.87
CA VAL A 160 2.54 -5.29 6.26
C VAL A 160 3.35 -4.10 6.77
N LYS A 161 2.68 -2.98 7.07
CA LYS A 161 3.27 -1.84 7.78
C LYS A 161 2.80 -1.86 9.23
N LEU A 162 3.76 -1.94 10.15
CA LEU A 162 3.50 -1.78 11.58
C LEU A 162 3.90 -0.38 12.03
N VAL A 163 2.96 0.33 12.63
CA VAL A 163 3.17 1.63 13.27
C VAL A 163 3.09 1.49 14.79
N LYS A 164 3.72 2.38 15.55
CA LYS A 164 3.57 2.38 17.01
C LYS A 164 2.17 2.78 17.44
N LYS A 165 1.68 3.84 16.81
CA LYS A 165 0.39 4.44 17.06
C LYS A 165 0.07 5.27 15.85
N PHE A 166 -1.18 5.24 15.41
CA PHE A 166 -1.62 6.21 14.42
C PHE A 166 -1.69 7.62 15.04
N SER A 167 -1.24 8.64 14.30
CA SER A 167 -1.25 10.03 14.77
C SER A 167 -1.33 11.02 13.63
N TYR A 168 -1.90 12.18 13.91
CA TYR A 168 -1.79 13.36 13.06
C TYR A 168 -0.47 14.14 13.32
N PRO A 169 0.04 14.87 12.32
CA PRO A 169 -0.33 14.75 10.91
C PRO A 169 0.12 13.40 10.35
N PHE A 170 -0.56 12.92 9.31
CA PHE A 170 -0.08 11.79 8.50
C PHE A 170 -0.04 12.20 7.03
N THR A 171 0.80 11.54 6.24
CA THR A 171 0.99 11.90 4.83
C THR A 171 0.81 10.71 3.91
N PHE A 172 0.27 10.98 2.73
CA PHE A 172 0.36 10.03 1.62
C PHE A 172 0.71 10.73 0.33
N VAL A 173 1.30 9.97 -0.58
CA VAL A 173 1.62 10.45 -1.92
C VAL A 173 0.71 9.78 -2.93
N GLN A 174 0.17 10.55 -3.87
CA GLN A 174 -0.42 10.02 -5.09
C GLN A 174 0.63 10.00 -6.21
N ILE A 175 0.72 8.87 -6.89
CA ILE A 175 1.42 8.69 -8.17
C ILE A 175 0.47 8.02 -9.16
N SER A 176 0.72 8.15 -10.46
CA SER A 176 -0.14 7.57 -11.48
C SER A 176 0.60 7.36 -12.79
N ASP A 177 0.05 6.50 -13.65
CA ASP A 177 0.42 6.39 -15.06
C ASP A 177 1.94 6.21 -15.20
N SER A 178 2.45 5.17 -14.56
CA SER A 178 3.87 4.84 -14.63
C SER A 178 4.27 4.24 -15.98
N HIS A 179 3.35 3.54 -16.67
CA HIS A 179 3.53 3.03 -18.04
C HIS A 179 4.89 2.35 -18.26
N PHE A 180 5.24 1.38 -17.41
CA PHE A 180 6.50 0.65 -17.54
C PHE A 180 6.49 -0.27 -18.78
N PRO A 181 7.61 -0.43 -19.51
CA PRO A 181 8.88 0.32 -19.43
C PRO A 181 8.93 1.62 -20.23
N GLY A 182 7.93 1.91 -21.06
CA GLY A 182 8.04 2.96 -22.05
C GLY A 182 6.71 3.29 -22.66
N TYR A 183 6.41 4.57 -22.79
CA TYR A 183 5.14 5.11 -23.29
C TYR A 183 5.19 5.57 -24.76
N ALA A 184 6.38 5.99 -25.21
CA ALA A 184 6.61 6.49 -26.56
C ALA A 184 8.00 6.06 -27.06
N PRO A 185 8.27 6.08 -28.38
CA PRO A 185 9.53 5.64 -28.98
C PRO A 185 10.81 6.21 -28.35
N ASP A 186 10.72 7.38 -27.75
CA ASP A 186 11.81 8.16 -27.17
C ASP A 186 11.75 8.25 -25.63
N ILE A 187 10.74 7.66 -24.98
CA ILE A 187 10.55 7.76 -23.53
C ILE A 187 10.71 6.39 -22.88
N ASN A 188 11.86 6.18 -22.24
CA ASN A 188 12.03 5.13 -21.24
C ASN A 188 11.44 5.61 -19.91
N THR A 189 10.21 5.21 -19.60
CA THR A 189 9.52 5.60 -18.36
C THR A 189 10.23 5.05 -17.13
N THR A 190 10.90 3.91 -17.25
CA THR A 190 11.59 3.24 -16.12
C THR A 190 12.59 4.16 -15.42
N ALA A 191 13.46 4.82 -16.18
CA ALA A 191 14.50 5.67 -15.60
C ALA A 191 13.89 6.87 -14.87
N VAL A 192 12.93 7.56 -15.50
CA VAL A 192 12.25 8.73 -14.92
C VAL A 192 11.44 8.32 -13.68
N ASN A 193 10.71 7.21 -13.75
CA ASN A 193 9.93 6.70 -12.64
C ASN A 193 10.80 6.33 -11.45
N LEU A 194 12.02 5.80 -11.66
CA LEU A 194 12.97 5.52 -10.57
C LEU A 194 13.45 6.80 -9.87
N GLU A 195 13.60 7.90 -10.61
CA GLU A 195 13.90 9.22 -10.00
C GLU A 195 12.73 9.72 -9.16
N VAL A 196 11.49 9.61 -9.67
CA VAL A 196 10.27 9.95 -8.92
C VAL A 196 10.17 9.10 -7.65
N ILE A 197 10.36 7.78 -7.76
CA ILE A 197 10.33 6.84 -6.63
C ILE A 197 11.35 7.21 -5.56
N GLN A 198 12.56 7.63 -5.95
CA GLN A 198 13.57 8.07 -5.01
C GLN A 198 13.14 9.34 -4.26
N LYS A 199 12.55 10.33 -4.95
CA LYS A 199 12.04 11.54 -4.31
C LYS A 199 10.88 11.25 -3.36
N VAL A 200 9.93 10.41 -3.78
CA VAL A 200 8.80 9.98 -2.93
C VAL A 200 9.31 9.24 -1.70
N LYS A 201 10.33 8.39 -1.85
CA LYS A 201 11.00 7.75 -0.72
C LYS A 201 11.63 8.75 0.24
N ASP A 202 12.28 9.80 -0.26
CA ASP A 202 12.90 10.85 0.57
C ASP A 202 11.88 11.67 1.36
N LEU A 203 10.63 11.77 0.87
CA LEU A 203 9.50 12.36 1.63
C LEU A 203 9.04 11.48 2.80
N ASN A 204 9.35 10.17 2.76
CA ASN A 204 8.96 9.18 3.77
C ASN A 204 7.45 9.25 4.15
N PRO A 205 6.53 9.09 3.18
CA PRO A 205 5.10 9.12 3.47
C PRO A 205 4.65 7.91 4.28
N ASP A 206 3.52 8.02 4.97
CA ASP A 206 2.91 6.88 5.69
C ASP A 206 2.48 5.77 4.72
N PHE A 207 2.01 6.16 3.53
CA PHE A 207 1.67 5.25 2.42
C PHE A 207 1.64 5.98 1.07
N VAL A 208 1.54 5.21 -0.01
CA VAL A 208 1.44 5.70 -1.39
C VAL A 208 0.20 5.11 -2.05
N ILE A 209 -0.48 5.90 -2.88
CA ILE A 209 -1.56 5.45 -3.76
C ILE A 209 -1.09 5.56 -5.21
N HIS A 210 -1.17 4.46 -5.96
CA HIS A 210 -0.92 4.41 -7.39
C HIS A 210 -2.24 4.26 -8.15
N THR A 211 -2.66 5.31 -8.88
CA THR A 211 -3.99 5.38 -9.53
C THR A 211 -4.10 4.69 -10.89
N GLY A 212 -3.25 3.71 -11.18
CA GLY A 212 -3.36 2.83 -12.35
C GLY A 212 -2.44 3.16 -13.51
N ASP A 213 -2.53 2.33 -14.55
CA ASP A 213 -1.62 2.25 -15.69
C ASP A 213 -0.18 2.00 -15.23
N VAL A 214 0.00 0.84 -14.59
CA VAL A 214 1.33 0.34 -14.22
C VAL A 214 2.07 -0.11 -15.46
N ILE A 215 1.40 -0.84 -16.35
CA ILE A 215 1.96 -1.27 -17.64
C ILE A 215 1.65 -0.26 -18.74
N ASP A 216 2.51 -0.16 -19.75
CA ASP A 216 2.22 0.64 -20.96
C ASP A 216 1.31 -0.08 -21.96
N GLY A 217 1.10 -1.38 -21.80
CA GLY A 217 0.23 -2.13 -22.67
C GLY A 217 0.84 -2.36 -24.07
N PRO A 218 0.04 -2.41 -25.15
CA PRO A 218 0.50 -2.80 -26.48
C PRO A 218 1.29 -1.73 -27.24
N ASN A 219 1.24 -0.48 -26.76
CA ASN A 219 1.91 0.65 -27.41
C ASN A 219 3.40 0.72 -27.08
N THR A 220 3.90 -0.22 -26.26
CA THR A 220 5.28 -0.16 -25.81
C THR A 220 6.24 -0.35 -26.97
N VAL A 221 7.17 0.59 -27.08
CA VAL A 221 8.26 0.53 -28.06
C VAL A 221 9.34 -0.48 -27.68
N PHE A 222 9.24 -1.03 -26.48
CA PHE A 222 10.12 -2.07 -25.99
C PHE A 222 9.63 -3.43 -26.46
N VAL A 223 10.54 -4.18 -27.07
CA VAL A 223 10.28 -5.53 -27.57
C VAL A 223 11.11 -6.56 -26.82
N ASP A 224 10.62 -7.79 -26.76
CA ASP A 224 11.41 -8.93 -26.31
C ASP A 224 12.64 -9.05 -27.23
N PRO A 225 13.87 -8.94 -26.70
CA PRO A 225 15.09 -8.94 -27.51
C PRO A 225 15.34 -10.29 -28.21
N LYS A 226 14.76 -11.38 -27.72
CA LYS A 226 14.87 -12.71 -28.34
C LYS A 226 13.93 -12.86 -29.54
N THR A 227 12.76 -12.24 -29.49
CA THR A 227 11.72 -12.44 -30.52
C THR A 227 11.44 -11.21 -31.39
N GLY A 228 11.88 -10.03 -30.97
CA GLY A 228 11.55 -8.75 -31.61
C GLY A 228 10.07 -8.38 -31.55
N LYS A 229 9.29 -8.99 -30.64
CA LYS A 229 7.83 -8.77 -30.50
C LYS A 229 7.53 -7.91 -29.27
N THR A 230 6.37 -7.26 -29.25
CA THR A 230 5.87 -6.50 -28.09
C THR A 230 6.01 -7.29 -26.79
N LEU A 231 6.44 -6.63 -25.72
CA LEU A 231 6.59 -7.24 -24.39
C LEU A 231 5.25 -7.68 -23.81
N ALA A 232 5.22 -8.88 -23.24
CA ALA A 232 4.09 -9.40 -22.46
C ALA A 232 3.72 -8.48 -21.28
N ALA A 233 2.44 -8.35 -20.98
CA ALA A 233 1.90 -7.62 -19.82
C ALA A 233 2.55 -8.10 -18.53
N GLU A 234 2.74 -9.41 -18.34
CA GLU A 234 3.38 -9.95 -17.13
C GLU A 234 4.83 -9.45 -16.98
N VAL A 235 5.54 -9.23 -18.09
CA VAL A 235 6.90 -8.70 -18.05
C VAL A 235 6.90 -7.24 -17.65
N GLN A 236 6.01 -6.44 -18.24
CA GLN A 236 5.84 -5.01 -17.92
C GLN A 236 5.44 -4.81 -16.45
N LEU A 237 4.45 -5.57 -15.97
CA LEU A 237 3.97 -5.49 -14.60
C LEU A 237 5.06 -5.83 -13.58
N LYS A 238 5.85 -6.89 -13.84
CA LYS A 238 6.96 -7.28 -12.97
C LYS A 238 8.00 -6.18 -12.81
N LEU A 239 8.31 -5.43 -13.87
CA LEU A 239 9.19 -4.27 -13.75
C LEU A 239 8.56 -3.20 -12.86
N GLY A 240 7.29 -2.85 -13.10
CA GLY A 240 6.59 -1.86 -12.28
C GLY A 240 6.58 -2.25 -10.80
N LEU A 241 6.28 -3.51 -10.50
CA LEU A 241 6.31 -4.05 -9.15
C LEU A 241 7.72 -3.99 -8.53
N TRP A 242 8.76 -4.29 -9.29
CA TRP A 242 10.14 -4.14 -8.82
C TRP A 242 10.50 -2.69 -8.52
N ALA A 243 10.15 -1.76 -9.41
CA ALA A 243 10.42 -0.35 -9.22
C ALA A 243 9.70 0.18 -7.98
N LEU A 244 8.39 -0.11 -7.86
CA LEU A 244 7.58 0.28 -6.70
C LEU A 244 8.05 -0.38 -5.39
N ASP A 245 8.72 -1.53 -5.43
CA ASP A 245 9.33 -2.13 -4.22
C ASP A 245 10.45 -1.29 -3.61
N LYS A 246 11.01 -0.34 -4.35
CA LYS A 246 12.08 0.52 -3.85
C LYS A 246 11.57 1.59 -2.90
N LEU A 247 10.25 1.80 -2.83
CA LEU A 247 9.60 2.65 -1.83
C LEU A 247 9.71 2.00 -0.45
N ASP A 248 10.06 2.80 0.57
CA ASP A 248 10.03 2.39 1.98
C ASP A 248 8.64 2.62 2.64
N ALA A 249 7.60 2.71 1.80
CA ALA A 249 6.21 2.92 2.17
C ALA A 249 5.30 1.85 1.53
N PRO A 250 4.21 1.44 2.19
CA PRO A 250 3.21 0.56 1.59
C PRO A 250 2.52 1.26 0.41
N VAL A 251 2.25 0.53 -0.66
CA VAL A 251 1.65 1.07 -1.90
C VAL A 251 0.29 0.41 -2.15
N PHE A 252 -0.76 1.22 -2.25
CA PHE A 252 -2.08 0.78 -2.70
C PHE A 252 -2.20 1.01 -4.20
N ILE A 253 -2.37 -0.05 -4.98
CA ILE A 253 -2.33 0.01 -6.45
C ILE A 253 -3.68 -0.45 -7.00
N ILE A 254 -4.35 0.40 -7.77
CA ILE A 254 -5.52 0.03 -8.57
C ILE A 254 -5.13 -0.12 -10.04
N ALA A 255 -5.93 -0.88 -10.80
CA ALA A 255 -5.72 -1.04 -12.23
C ALA A 255 -6.24 0.19 -13.00
N GLY A 256 -5.48 0.60 -14.01
CA GLY A 256 -5.93 1.48 -15.07
C GLY A 256 -6.42 0.73 -16.29
N ASN A 257 -6.61 1.46 -17.40
CA ASN A 257 -7.11 0.84 -18.62
C ASN A 257 -6.05 0.04 -19.38
N HIS A 258 -4.77 0.38 -19.28
CA HIS A 258 -3.70 -0.44 -19.85
C HIS A 258 -3.53 -1.75 -19.09
N ASP A 259 -3.71 -1.71 -17.77
CA ASP A 259 -3.67 -2.90 -16.90
C ASP A 259 -4.82 -3.89 -17.17
N PHE A 260 -5.91 -3.44 -17.81
CA PHE A 260 -7.08 -4.23 -18.21
C PHE A 260 -7.35 -4.21 -19.72
N ASP A 261 -6.32 -3.94 -20.53
CA ASP A 261 -6.47 -3.89 -22.00
C ASP A 261 -6.92 -5.26 -22.56
N LYS A 262 -7.94 -5.27 -23.43
CA LYS A 262 -8.53 -6.48 -24.07
C LYS A 262 -8.32 -6.56 -25.59
N SER A 263 -7.41 -5.75 -26.13
CA SER A 263 -7.15 -5.61 -27.56
C SER A 263 -6.54 -6.86 -28.20
N ASN A 264 -6.07 -7.84 -27.41
CA ASN A 264 -5.32 -9.02 -27.86
C ASN A 264 -4.03 -8.69 -28.64
N LEU A 265 -3.52 -7.47 -28.47
CA LEU A 265 -2.27 -7.02 -29.09
C LEU A 265 -1.03 -7.48 -28.31
N LEU A 266 -1.21 -7.85 -27.05
CA LEU A 266 -0.16 -8.38 -26.19
C LEU A 266 -0.08 -9.92 -26.25
N PRO A 267 1.11 -10.50 -25.99
CA PRO A 267 1.29 -11.96 -25.92
C PRO A 267 0.42 -12.69 -24.88
N ASP A 268 -0.02 -12.00 -23.85
CA ASP A 268 -0.82 -12.45 -22.71
C ASP A 268 -1.94 -11.44 -22.40
N ASP A 269 -2.96 -11.87 -21.66
CA ASP A 269 -4.09 -11.03 -21.25
C ASP A 269 -3.73 -10.19 -20.00
N PRO A 270 -3.68 -8.85 -20.10
CA PRO A 270 -3.41 -7.95 -18.99
C PRO A 270 -4.31 -8.14 -17.77
N GLU A 271 -5.61 -8.40 -17.97
CA GLU A 271 -6.55 -8.60 -16.86
C GLU A 271 -6.27 -9.94 -16.15
N GLU A 272 -5.94 -11.00 -16.89
CA GLU A 272 -5.51 -12.27 -16.28
C GLU A 272 -4.21 -12.09 -15.48
N VAL A 273 -3.25 -11.35 -16.04
CA VAL A 273 -2.00 -11.00 -15.37
C VAL A 273 -2.29 -10.18 -14.11
N TRP A 274 -3.13 -9.15 -14.17
CA TRP A 274 -3.50 -8.36 -13.01
C TRP A 274 -4.11 -9.22 -11.89
N ASN A 275 -5.09 -10.06 -12.24
CA ASN A 275 -5.73 -10.97 -11.29
C ASN A 275 -4.73 -11.94 -10.65
N LYS A 276 -3.73 -12.38 -11.41
CA LYS A 276 -2.66 -13.26 -10.94
C LYS A 276 -1.77 -12.61 -9.86
N TYR A 277 -1.58 -11.28 -9.89
CA TYR A 277 -0.71 -10.56 -8.94
C TYR A 277 -1.44 -9.80 -7.83
N PHE A 278 -2.69 -9.39 -8.05
CA PHE A 278 -3.45 -8.58 -7.09
C PHE A 278 -4.78 -9.21 -6.67
N GLY A 279 -5.19 -10.30 -7.33
CA GLY A 279 -6.45 -10.97 -7.09
C GLY A 279 -7.62 -10.38 -7.88
N TYR A 280 -8.80 -10.98 -7.70
CA TYR A 280 -10.00 -10.64 -8.48
C TYR A 280 -10.80 -9.47 -7.89
N SER A 281 -10.44 -8.98 -6.70
CA SER A 281 -11.14 -7.83 -6.13
C SER A 281 -10.87 -6.59 -6.96
N ARG A 282 -11.93 -5.91 -7.40
CA ARG A 282 -11.83 -4.61 -8.06
C ARG A 282 -11.92 -3.45 -7.08
N ILE A 283 -12.24 -3.72 -5.82
CA ILE A 283 -12.38 -2.71 -4.77
C ILE A 283 -11.34 -2.98 -3.69
N GLN A 284 -10.67 -1.92 -3.27
CA GLN A 284 -9.78 -1.89 -2.12
C GLN A 284 -10.30 -0.89 -1.11
N ASN A 285 -10.15 -1.21 0.17
CA ASN A 285 -10.62 -0.36 1.25
C ASN A 285 -9.69 -0.48 2.45
N PHE A 286 -9.29 0.66 3.00
CA PHE A 286 -8.51 0.68 4.23
C PHE A 286 -8.79 1.98 4.98
N SER A 287 -8.48 1.97 6.27
CA SER A 287 -8.59 3.15 7.12
C SER A 287 -7.23 3.51 7.65
N PHE A 288 -6.95 4.82 7.73
CA PHE A 288 -5.81 5.36 8.46
C PHE A 288 -6.34 6.43 9.41
N LEU A 289 -6.22 6.19 10.73
CA LEU A 289 -6.99 6.93 11.73
C LEU A 289 -8.51 6.88 11.42
N ASP A 290 -9.14 8.05 11.37
CA ASP A 290 -10.53 8.32 11.03
C ASP A 290 -10.70 8.75 9.56
N TRP A 291 -9.73 8.43 8.70
CA TRP A 291 -9.84 8.58 7.26
C TRP A 291 -10.01 7.22 6.59
N ASP A 292 -11.13 7.05 5.89
CA ASP A 292 -11.47 5.88 5.10
C ASP A 292 -11.11 6.10 3.61
N PHE A 293 -10.37 5.15 3.04
CA PHE A 293 -9.88 5.19 1.67
C PHE A 293 -10.50 4.04 0.87
N THR A 294 -11.13 4.36 -0.26
CA THR A 294 -11.71 3.37 -1.17
C THR A 294 -11.13 3.52 -2.56
N GLY A 295 -10.51 2.46 -3.07
CA GLY A 295 -9.99 2.37 -4.42
C GLY A 295 -10.88 1.50 -5.28
N TYR A 296 -11.05 1.84 -6.55
CA TYR A 296 -11.59 0.89 -7.51
C TYR A 296 -10.80 0.84 -8.81
N SER A 297 -10.63 -0.39 -9.31
CA SER A 297 -10.00 -0.69 -10.59
C SER A 297 -11.08 -0.78 -11.67
N ALA A 298 -10.91 -0.02 -12.75
CA ALA A 298 -11.85 0.00 -13.88
C ALA A 298 -11.10 0.12 -15.20
N SER A 299 -11.64 -0.52 -16.24
CA SER A 299 -11.17 -0.37 -17.62
C SER A 299 -11.75 0.90 -18.27
N PHE A 300 -11.51 1.10 -19.57
CA PHE A 300 -12.12 2.16 -20.39
C PHE A 300 -13.65 2.24 -20.31
N GLU A 301 -14.33 1.13 -20.01
CA GLU A 301 -15.79 1.06 -19.91
C GLU A 301 -16.32 1.69 -18.61
N GLY A 302 -15.42 1.94 -17.67
CA GLY A 302 -15.72 2.49 -16.36
C GLY A 302 -16.34 1.54 -15.37
N LEU A 303 -17.06 2.11 -14.40
CA LEU A 303 -17.79 1.32 -13.43
C LEU A 303 -18.98 0.67 -14.13
N SER A 304 -18.86 -0.63 -14.40
CA SER A 304 -20.02 -1.43 -14.79
C SER A 304 -21.11 -1.33 -13.70
N GLU A 305 -22.38 -1.55 -14.06
CA GLU A 305 -23.49 -1.52 -13.10
C GLU A 305 -23.25 -2.45 -11.89
N TYR A 306 -22.59 -3.60 -12.14
CA TYR A 306 -22.20 -4.54 -11.09
C TYR A 306 -21.17 -3.94 -10.12
N PHE A 307 -20.12 -3.28 -10.63
CA PHE A 307 -19.10 -2.66 -9.79
C PHE A 307 -19.63 -1.40 -9.11
N GLU A 308 -20.47 -0.61 -9.78
CA GLU A 308 -21.16 0.51 -9.16
C GLU A 308 -22.04 0.05 -8.00
N THR A 309 -22.79 -1.04 -8.17
CA THR A 309 -23.60 -1.64 -7.10
C THR A 309 -22.72 -2.12 -5.95
N SER A 310 -21.66 -2.86 -6.25
CA SER A 310 -20.71 -3.36 -5.24
C SER A 310 -20.06 -2.22 -4.45
N LEU A 311 -19.64 -1.15 -5.14
CA LEU A 311 -19.09 0.06 -4.53
C LEU A 311 -20.14 0.74 -3.64
N ARG A 312 -21.38 0.88 -4.11
CA ARG A 312 -22.47 1.47 -3.32
C ARG A 312 -22.82 0.65 -2.09
N GLU A 313 -22.79 -0.67 -2.18
CA GLU A 313 -23.02 -1.58 -1.06
C GLU A 313 -21.89 -1.48 -0.04
N HIS A 314 -20.65 -1.46 -0.51
CA HIS A 314 -19.48 -1.24 0.33
C HIS A 314 -19.58 0.09 1.10
N LEU A 315 -19.80 1.20 0.41
CA LEU A 315 -19.92 2.54 1.00
C LEU A 315 -21.13 2.71 1.93
N LYS A 316 -22.17 1.87 1.79
CA LYS A 316 -23.31 1.83 2.74
C LYS A 316 -22.97 1.04 4.01
N GLY A 317 -22.11 0.03 3.91
CA GLY A 317 -21.75 -0.86 5.01
C GLY A 317 -20.71 -0.27 5.96
N THR A 318 -19.93 0.71 5.49
CA THR A 318 -19.00 1.50 6.31
C THR A 318 -19.77 2.51 7.17
N SER A 319 -19.54 2.54 8.48
CA SER A 319 -20.25 3.43 9.41
C SER A 319 -20.06 4.92 9.11
N ASN A 320 -19.01 5.29 8.38
CA ASN A 320 -18.68 6.67 8.03
C ASN A 320 -18.63 6.94 6.51
N GLY A 321 -18.87 5.95 5.64
CA GLY A 321 -18.61 6.08 4.20
C GLY A 321 -17.12 5.94 3.87
N SER A 322 -16.68 6.63 2.82
CA SER A 322 -15.27 6.77 2.46
C SER A 322 -14.95 8.26 2.40
N ASP A 323 -13.75 8.66 2.78
CA ASP A 323 -13.35 10.06 2.73
C ASP A 323 -12.54 10.36 1.49
N VAL A 324 -11.73 9.38 1.06
CA VAL A 324 -10.95 9.44 -0.17
C VAL A 324 -11.41 8.34 -1.11
N LEU A 325 -11.86 8.72 -2.30
CA LEU A 325 -12.16 7.80 -3.39
C LEU A 325 -11.05 7.94 -4.45
N TYR A 326 -10.40 6.83 -4.81
CA TYR A 326 -9.36 6.84 -5.85
C TYR A 326 -9.66 5.83 -6.96
N TYR A 327 -9.41 6.25 -8.19
CA TYR A 327 -9.77 5.53 -9.42
C TYR A 327 -8.86 5.98 -10.57
N HIS A 328 -8.94 5.35 -11.74
CA HIS A 328 -8.02 5.68 -12.83
C HIS A 328 -8.58 6.74 -13.80
N TYR A 329 -9.70 6.44 -14.46
CA TYR A 329 -10.29 7.31 -15.49
C TYR A 329 -11.12 8.46 -14.89
N ASP A 330 -11.25 9.60 -15.57
CA ASP A 330 -12.16 10.66 -15.14
C ASP A 330 -13.65 10.25 -15.26
N PHE A 331 -14.18 9.63 -14.21
CA PHE A 331 -15.59 9.28 -14.11
C PHE A 331 -16.44 10.38 -13.48
N LYS A 332 -16.02 11.65 -13.48
CA LYS A 332 -16.66 12.72 -12.72
C LYS A 332 -18.18 12.75 -12.83
N GLU A 333 -18.79 12.51 -13.99
CA GLU A 333 -20.27 12.48 -14.09
C GLU A 333 -20.92 11.34 -13.29
N GLN A 334 -20.34 10.13 -13.35
CA GLN A 334 -20.81 8.96 -12.60
C GLN A 334 -20.42 9.08 -11.12
N ALA A 335 -19.16 9.44 -10.87
CA ALA A 335 -18.57 9.63 -9.56
C ALA A 335 -19.30 10.73 -8.77
N THR A 336 -19.67 11.86 -9.37
CA THR A 336 -20.34 12.99 -8.65
C THR A 336 -21.58 12.52 -7.89
N LYS A 337 -22.36 11.58 -8.44
CA LYS A 337 -23.54 11.01 -7.75
C LYS A 337 -23.16 10.18 -6.53
N ILE A 338 -22.03 9.47 -6.59
CA ILE A 338 -21.48 8.68 -5.48
C ILE A 338 -20.82 9.62 -4.47
N LEU A 339 -19.91 10.48 -4.92
CA LEU A 339 -19.18 11.48 -4.14
C LEU A 339 -20.13 12.30 -3.26
N LYS A 340 -21.19 12.86 -3.86
CA LYS A 340 -22.19 13.64 -3.13
C LYS A 340 -23.03 12.83 -2.15
N LYS A 341 -23.37 11.58 -2.50
CA LYS A 341 -24.23 10.73 -1.67
C LYS A 341 -23.52 10.23 -0.42
N TYR A 342 -22.22 9.98 -0.52
CA TYR A 342 -21.41 9.39 0.54
C TYR A 342 -20.45 10.39 1.18
N HIS A 343 -20.58 11.69 0.87
CA HIS A 343 -19.78 12.77 1.45
C HIS A 343 -18.28 12.57 1.30
N ILE A 344 -17.85 12.12 0.11
CA ILE A 344 -16.43 11.92 -0.19
C ILE A 344 -15.72 13.29 -0.23
N GLU A 345 -14.66 13.44 0.55
CA GLU A 345 -13.88 14.67 0.70
C GLU A 345 -12.84 14.84 -0.41
N ILE A 346 -12.25 13.75 -0.89
CA ILE A 346 -11.19 13.77 -1.89
C ILE A 346 -11.45 12.70 -2.96
N ALA A 347 -11.40 13.10 -4.23
CA ALA A 347 -11.45 12.26 -5.41
C ALA A 347 -10.11 12.32 -6.14
N LEU A 348 -9.42 11.18 -6.23
CA LEU A 348 -8.10 11.05 -6.85
C LEU A 348 -8.19 10.23 -8.13
N TRP A 349 -7.63 10.73 -9.23
CA TRP A 349 -7.51 9.94 -10.46
C TRP A 349 -6.25 10.22 -11.29
N GLY A 350 -6.09 9.50 -12.40
CA GLY A 350 -4.97 9.60 -13.33
C GLY A 350 -5.46 9.67 -14.78
N HIS A 351 -4.91 8.83 -15.66
CA HIS A 351 -5.33 8.60 -17.07
C HIS A 351 -5.10 9.77 -18.02
N GLU A 352 -5.41 11.00 -17.61
CA GLU A 352 -5.40 12.14 -18.52
C GLU A 352 -3.99 12.60 -18.90
N HIS A 353 -2.98 12.09 -18.19
CA HIS A 353 -1.59 12.53 -18.29
C HIS A 353 -1.57 14.06 -18.25
N ARG A 354 -2.13 14.66 -17.20
CA ARG A 354 -2.00 16.07 -16.88
C ARG A 354 -2.49 16.31 -15.48
N GLU A 355 -1.83 17.24 -14.82
CA GLU A 355 -2.24 17.67 -13.50
C GLU A 355 -3.55 18.47 -13.58
N ARG A 356 -4.52 18.13 -12.72
CA ARG A 356 -5.75 18.91 -12.55
C ARG A 356 -6.14 18.93 -11.09
N PHE A 357 -6.29 20.13 -10.55
CA PHE A 357 -6.71 20.33 -9.17
C PHE A 357 -7.88 21.30 -9.13
N PHE A 358 -9.00 20.91 -8.53
CA PHE A 358 -10.12 21.83 -8.28
C PHE A 358 -11.02 21.37 -7.13
N TYR A 359 -11.63 22.34 -6.45
CA TYR A 359 -12.61 22.08 -5.40
C TYR A 359 -14.04 22.32 -5.90
N SER A 360 -14.95 21.37 -5.65
CA SER A 360 -16.35 21.53 -6.03
C SER A 360 -17.28 20.76 -5.10
N GLN A 361 -18.34 21.44 -4.64
CA GLN A 361 -19.42 20.84 -3.84
C GLN A 361 -18.97 20.09 -2.57
N GLY A 362 -17.89 20.54 -1.92
CA GLY A 362 -17.38 19.87 -0.71
C GLY A 362 -16.31 18.81 -0.99
N THR A 363 -15.99 18.53 -2.25
CA THR A 363 -15.01 17.52 -2.65
C THR A 363 -13.83 18.19 -3.35
N LEU A 364 -12.62 17.82 -2.96
CA LEU A 364 -11.41 18.09 -3.73
C LEU A 364 -11.27 17.05 -4.83
N TYR A 365 -10.99 17.50 -6.05
CA TYR A 365 -10.71 16.67 -7.20
C TYR A 365 -9.24 16.87 -7.61
N HIS A 366 -8.47 15.79 -7.68
CA HIS A 366 -7.08 15.80 -8.10
C HIS A 366 -6.79 14.70 -9.15
N CYS A 367 -6.40 15.11 -10.36
CA CYS A 367 -5.88 14.26 -11.43
C CYS A 367 -4.36 14.32 -11.40
N GLN A 368 -3.70 13.24 -11.02
CA GLN A 368 -2.25 13.16 -11.04
C GLN A 368 -1.73 13.08 -12.49
N ASP A 369 -0.72 13.90 -12.83
CA ASP A 369 0.03 13.73 -14.08
C ASP A 369 0.85 12.42 -14.08
N ALA A 370 1.23 11.93 -15.26
CA ALA A 370 1.97 10.69 -15.41
C ALA A 370 3.39 10.79 -14.85
N MET A 371 3.84 9.77 -14.11
CA MET A 371 5.15 9.77 -13.44
C MET A 371 6.32 10.05 -14.40
N PHE A 372 6.23 9.57 -15.63
CA PHE A 372 7.33 9.65 -16.59
C PHE A 372 7.45 10.99 -17.30
N LYS A 373 6.51 11.92 -17.12
CA LYS A 373 6.57 13.22 -17.82
C LYS A 373 7.65 14.14 -17.28
N ASN A 374 7.86 14.12 -15.96
CA ASN A 374 8.91 14.85 -15.30
C ASN A 374 9.25 14.16 -13.97
N SER A 375 10.48 14.34 -13.49
CA SER A 375 10.98 13.70 -12.28
C SER A 375 10.26 14.13 -10.99
N ASP A 376 9.29 15.04 -11.05
CA ASP A 376 8.56 15.63 -9.92
C ASP A 376 7.05 15.35 -10.02
N SER A 377 6.67 14.38 -10.86
CA SER A 377 5.27 14.06 -11.13
C SER A 377 4.70 13.14 -10.04
N PHE A 378 4.41 13.74 -8.89
CA PHE A 378 3.72 13.16 -7.75
C PHE A 378 3.09 14.28 -6.91
N THR A 379 2.08 13.95 -6.09
CA THR A 379 1.45 14.92 -5.18
C THR A 379 1.44 14.40 -3.74
N LEU A 380 1.90 15.23 -2.80
CA LEU A 380 1.89 14.94 -1.37
C LEU A 380 0.64 15.53 -0.72
N PHE A 381 -0.13 14.67 -0.07
CA PHE A 381 -1.26 15.03 0.78
C PHE A 381 -0.83 14.92 2.24
N THR A 382 -1.13 15.95 3.03
CA THR A 382 -0.94 15.93 4.48
C THR A 382 -2.28 16.08 5.16
N MET A 383 -2.68 15.06 5.90
CA MET A 383 -3.87 15.09 6.73
C MET A 383 -3.45 15.68 8.08
N GLU A 384 -3.82 16.93 8.34
CA GLU A 384 -3.40 17.68 9.54
C GLU A 384 -4.23 17.31 10.77
N SER A 385 -5.50 16.95 10.56
CA SER A 385 -6.44 16.52 11.60
C SER A 385 -7.63 15.75 11.01
N GLU A 386 -8.61 15.41 11.86
CA GLU A 386 -9.89 14.81 11.43
C GLU A 386 -10.63 15.67 10.40
N ASN A 387 -10.43 17.01 10.43
CA ASN A 387 -11.19 17.93 9.59
C ASN A 387 -10.35 18.90 8.74
N ILE A 388 -9.04 18.72 8.68
CA ILE A 388 -8.16 19.63 7.94
C ILE A 388 -7.13 18.79 7.21
N PHE A 389 -6.96 19.09 5.94
CA PHE A 389 -5.86 18.55 5.15
C PHE A 389 -5.24 19.64 4.28
N SER A 390 -3.99 19.44 3.92
CA SER A 390 -3.24 20.30 3.02
C SER A 390 -2.71 19.46 1.86
N VAL A 391 -2.62 20.07 0.69
CA VAL A 391 -2.04 19.46 -0.51
C VAL A 391 -0.82 20.27 -0.88
N LYS A 392 0.31 19.58 -1.04
CA LYS A 392 1.56 20.17 -1.51
C LYS A 392 1.83 19.64 -2.91
N GLU A 393 1.60 20.50 -3.88
CA GLU A 393 2.04 20.29 -5.26
C GLU A 393 3.54 20.63 -5.34
N GLU A 394 4.40 19.67 -5.62
CA GLU A 394 5.79 19.94 -5.95
C GLU A 394 5.95 20.11 -7.46
N THR A 395 5.58 21.28 -7.99
CA THR A 395 5.92 21.61 -9.40
C THR A 395 7.31 22.24 -9.46
N PHE A 396 8.34 21.45 -9.76
CA PHE A 396 9.68 21.98 -10.05
C PHE A 396 9.75 22.55 -11.48
N ASN A 397 9.53 23.86 -11.61
CA ASN A 397 9.87 24.58 -12.84
C ASN A 397 11.38 24.92 -12.81
N THR A 398 12.14 24.52 -13.83
CA THR A 398 13.62 24.54 -13.90
C THR A 398 14.29 25.93 -13.90
N SER A 399 13.70 26.96 -13.30
CA SER A 399 14.36 28.27 -13.17
C SER A 399 13.90 29.17 -12.03
N THR A 400 12.90 28.79 -11.21
CA THR A 400 12.57 29.53 -9.99
C THR A 400 11.82 28.65 -9.00
N PHE A 401 12.40 28.44 -7.81
CA PHE A 401 11.72 27.86 -6.66
C PHE A 401 10.56 28.79 -6.26
N LYS A 402 9.32 28.36 -6.45
CA LYS A 402 8.15 29.03 -5.87
C LYS A 402 7.16 27.99 -5.36
N ILE A 403 6.99 27.99 -4.05
CA ILE A 403 5.84 27.41 -3.36
C ILE A 403 4.69 28.39 -3.65
N GLU A 404 3.74 28.04 -4.52
CA GLU A 404 2.66 28.98 -4.84
C GLU A 404 1.41 28.79 -3.98
N ASN A 405 1.03 27.60 -3.49
CA ASN A 405 -0.10 27.47 -2.56
C ASN A 405 -0.06 26.20 -1.69
N THR A 406 0.10 26.33 -0.37
CA THR A 406 -0.43 25.33 0.59
C THR A 406 -1.83 25.80 0.97
N ASN A 407 -2.86 25.21 0.37
CA ASN A 407 -4.23 25.48 0.78
C ASN A 407 -4.61 24.49 1.88
N GLU A 408 -4.73 24.98 3.12
CA GLU A 408 -5.46 24.23 4.15
C GLU A 408 -6.93 24.17 3.73
N ILE A 409 -7.46 22.96 3.57
CA ILE A 409 -8.85 22.72 3.19
C ILE A 409 -9.55 22.15 4.41
N GLN A 410 -10.64 22.81 4.83
CA GLN A 410 -11.55 22.25 5.82
C GLN A 410 -12.44 21.20 5.17
N THR A 411 -12.53 20.04 5.80
CA THR A 411 -13.41 18.96 5.36
C THR A 411 -14.87 19.28 5.68
N THR A 412 -15.78 18.60 5.01
CA THR A 412 -17.21 18.58 5.36
C THR A 412 -17.58 17.53 6.41
N LYS A 413 -16.63 16.67 6.81
CA LYS A 413 -16.83 15.67 7.87
C LYS A 413 -17.37 16.28 9.17
N THR A 414 -18.23 15.51 9.83
CA THR A 414 -18.63 15.83 11.20
C THR A 414 -17.56 15.29 12.15
N PRO A 415 -16.91 16.14 12.98
CA PRO A 415 -15.82 15.70 13.84
C PRO A 415 -16.25 14.57 14.78
N PHE A 416 -15.44 13.52 14.89
CA PHE A 416 -15.71 12.37 15.76
C PHE A 416 -15.75 12.80 17.25
N SER A 417 -14.95 13.81 17.58
CA SER A 417 -14.91 14.47 18.89
C SER A 417 -16.26 15.08 19.30
N THR A 418 -17.02 15.63 18.37
CA THR A 418 -18.37 16.21 18.61
C THR A 418 -19.41 15.13 18.93
N ILE A 419 -19.37 14.00 18.22
CA ILE A 419 -20.32 12.88 18.41
C ILE A 419 -20.07 12.21 19.76
N SER A 420 -18.79 12.01 20.12
CA SER A 420 -18.36 11.48 21.42
C SER A 420 -18.87 12.33 22.59
N THR A 421 -18.76 13.65 22.45
CA THR A 421 -19.21 14.60 23.48
C THR A 421 -20.73 14.57 23.63
N LEU A 422 -21.47 14.48 22.52
CA LEU A 422 -22.93 14.35 22.54
C LEU A 422 -23.37 13.05 23.24
N PHE A 423 -22.72 11.92 22.93
CA PHE A 423 -23.00 10.63 23.56
C PHE A 423 -22.72 10.64 25.07
N ILE A 424 -21.61 11.26 25.50
CA ILE A 424 -21.31 11.44 26.93
C ILE A 424 -22.38 12.32 27.59
N PHE A 425 -22.83 13.38 26.93
CA PHE A 425 -23.87 14.27 27.44
C PHE A 425 -25.23 13.56 27.57
N PHE A 426 -25.64 12.79 26.56
CA PHE A 426 -26.88 12.00 26.60
C PHE A 426 -26.82 10.89 27.65
N SER A 427 -25.66 10.24 27.82
CA SER A 427 -25.44 9.23 28.87
C SER A 427 -25.54 9.86 30.26
N ALA A 428 -24.96 11.04 30.45
CA ALA A 428 -25.03 11.79 31.71
C ALA A 428 -26.47 12.26 32.02
N ILE A 429 -27.23 12.71 31.02
CA ILE A 429 -28.63 13.09 31.15
C ILE A 429 -29.50 11.89 31.52
N THR A 430 -29.33 10.75 30.85
CA THR A 430 -30.08 9.52 31.14
C THR A 430 -29.80 9.02 32.57
N VAL A 431 -28.54 9.02 33.01
CA VAL A 431 -28.17 8.67 34.39
C VAL A 431 -28.76 9.67 35.40
N HIS A 432 -28.78 10.97 35.08
CA HIS A 432 -29.40 11.97 35.93
C HIS A 432 -30.93 11.80 36.03
N MET A 433 -31.60 11.47 34.92
CA MET A 433 -33.05 11.22 34.90
C MET A 433 -33.42 9.94 35.68
N ILE A 434 -32.61 8.88 35.60
CA ILE A 434 -32.81 7.65 36.39
C ILE A 434 -32.65 7.93 37.89
N LYS A 435 -31.64 8.73 38.28
CA LYS A 435 -31.44 9.14 39.68
C LYS A 435 -32.57 10.03 40.20
N LYS A 436 -33.11 10.94 39.37
CA LYS A 436 -34.27 11.78 39.73
C LYS A 436 -35.57 10.98 39.87
N ARG A 437 -35.77 9.92 39.09
CA ARG A 437 -36.92 9.02 39.22
C ARG A 437 -36.87 8.19 40.50
N LYS A 438 -35.69 7.68 40.90
CA LYS A 438 -35.51 6.96 42.19
C LYS A 438 -35.75 7.83 43.42
N LYS A 439 -35.42 9.13 43.36
CA LYS A 439 -35.63 10.08 44.46
C LYS A 439 -37.09 10.56 44.64
N LYS A 440 -38.01 10.16 43.75
CA LYS A 440 -39.45 10.50 43.84
C LYS A 440 -40.31 9.32 44.33
N THR A 441 -39.68 8.18 44.61
CA THR A 441 -40.30 6.93 45.06
C THR A 441 -39.92 6.52 46.47
N ASP A 442 -39.19 7.38 47.18
CA ASP A 442 -39.05 7.39 48.64
C ASP A 442 -39.70 8.69 49.16
#